data_AF-A0A950ECH0-F1
#
_entry.id   AF-A0A950ECH0-F1
#
_cell.length_a   1.000
_cell.length_b   1.000
_cell.length_c   1.000
_cell.angle_alpha   90.00
_cell.angle_beta   90.00
_cell.angle_gamma   90.00
#
_symmetry.space_group_name_H-M   'P 1'
#
loop_
_entity.id
_entity.type
_entity.pdbx_description
1 polymer ?
#
loop_
_entity_poly.entity_id
_entity_poly.type
_entity_poly.pdbx_seq_one_letter_code
_entity_poly.pdbx_strand_id
1 'polypeptide(L)'
;MIRMHFESMLEGDEVDAARTLRRLIAEAWPWAPSDRAARIEIIPKTQCFGQRVRDIDIIVLSVFPVPVRFRPSLPIGELKSGPITPAEVWLRSLCLVIEVKSRA
;
A
#
# COMPACT_ATOMS: atom_id res chain seq x y z
N MET A 1 9.55 -7.08 6.84
CA MET A 1 8.44 -7.95 7.24
C MET A 1 7.15 -7.34 6.75
N ILE A 2 6.34 -8.10 6.00
CA ILE A 2 5.00 -7.67 5.58
C ILE A 2 3.98 -8.26 6.56
N ARG A 3 3.22 -7.41 7.23
CA ARG A 3 2.15 -7.78 8.15
C ARG A 3 0.81 -7.43 7.55
N MET A 4 -0.15 -8.33 7.72
CA MET A 4 -1.55 -8.08 7.43
C MET A 4 -2.31 -8.12 8.74
N HIS A 5 -3.15 -7.12 8.97
CA HIS A 5 -3.97 -7.05 10.15
C HIS A 5 -5.36 -7.57 9.78
N PHE A 6 -5.71 -8.76 10.25
CA PHE A 6 -7.04 -9.31 10.12
C PHE A 6 -7.64 -9.48 11.51
N GLU A 7 -8.88 -9.07 11.69
CA GLU A 7 -9.74 -9.76 12.65
C GLU A 7 -10.12 -11.09 12.02
N SER A 8 -10.01 -12.18 12.76
CA SER A 8 -9.91 -13.56 12.26
C SER A 8 -11.18 -14.15 11.59
N MET A 9 -12.11 -13.31 11.13
CA MET A 9 -13.36 -13.69 10.44
C MET A 9 -13.71 -12.76 9.26
N LEU A 10 -12.77 -11.93 8.77
CA LEU A 10 -13.06 -11.01 7.67
C LEU A 10 -12.99 -11.76 6.32
N GLU A 11 -14.15 -11.92 5.69
CA GLU A 11 -14.32 -12.28 4.27
C GLU A 11 -14.75 -11.04 3.46
N GLY A 12 -14.57 -11.07 2.13
CA GLY A 12 -15.01 -10.01 1.22
C GLY A 12 -13.92 -9.47 0.29
N ASP A 13 -14.34 -8.72 -0.72
CA ASP A 13 -13.50 -8.24 -1.82
C ASP A 13 -12.27 -7.45 -1.35
N GLU A 14 -12.38 -6.69 -0.25
CA GLU A 14 -11.28 -5.90 0.31
C GLU A 14 -10.18 -6.79 0.91
N VAL A 15 -10.58 -7.92 1.50
CA VAL A 15 -9.65 -8.89 2.09
C VAL A 15 -8.88 -9.61 0.99
N ASP A 16 -9.56 -10.00 -0.09
CA ASP A 16 -8.92 -10.65 -1.23
C ASP A 16 -8.04 -9.68 -2.03
N ALA A 17 -8.47 -8.43 -2.17
CA ALA A 17 -7.64 -7.36 -2.70
C ALA A 17 -6.39 -7.14 -1.83
N ALA A 18 -6.52 -7.13 -0.50
CA ALA A 18 -5.39 -7.00 0.41
C ALA A 18 -4.41 -8.18 0.31
N ARG A 19 -4.90 -9.42 0.16
CA ARG A 19 -4.06 -10.61 -0.06
C ARG A 19 -3.32 -10.53 -1.39
N THR A 20 -4.02 -10.11 -2.44
CA THR A 20 -3.42 -9.88 -3.77
C THR A 20 -2.35 -8.81 -3.70
N LEU A 21 -2.63 -7.69 -3.02
CA LEU A 21 -1.69 -6.59 -2.82
C LEU A 21 -0.44 -7.04 -2.06
N ARG A 22 -0.58 -7.86 -1.01
CA ARG A 22 0.56 -8.45 -0.31
C ARG A 22 1.48 -9.23 -1.26
N ARG A 23 0.89 -10.04 -2.15
CA ARG A 23 1.65 -10.79 -3.16
C ARG A 23 2.39 -9.84 -4.11
N LEU A 24 1.70 -8.84 -4.65
CA LEU A 24 2.30 -7.86 -5.57
C LEU A 24 3.44 -7.07 -4.91
N ILE A 25 3.29 -6.68 -3.64
CA ILE A 25 4.35 -6.01 -2.87
C ILE A 25 5.55 -6.94 -2.69
N ALA A 26 5.33 -8.22 -2.39
CA ALA A 26 6.42 -9.20 -2.27
C ALA A 26 7.11 -9.46 -3.62
N GLU A 27 6.39 -9.42 -4.74
CA GLU A 27 6.97 -9.52 -6.08
C GLU A 27 7.79 -8.27 -6.44
N ALA A 28 7.30 -7.08 -6.09
CA ALA A 28 8.00 -5.81 -6.32
C ALA A 28 9.25 -5.65 -5.44
N TRP A 29 9.18 -6.13 -4.19
CA TRP A 29 10.28 -6.10 -3.22
C TRP A 29 10.52 -7.49 -2.59
N PRO A 30 11.16 -8.44 -3.31
CA PRO A 30 11.35 -9.83 -2.85
C PRO A 30 12.14 -9.98 -1.55
N TRP A 31 12.95 -8.98 -1.21
CA TRP A 31 13.74 -8.93 0.02
C TRP A 31 12.91 -8.50 1.25
N ALA A 32 11.78 -7.81 1.05
CA ALA A 32 11.01 -7.18 2.12
C ALA A 32 10.43 -8.18 3.15
N PRO A 33 10.02 -9.41 2.80
CA PRO A 33 9.58 -10.39 3.79
C PRO A 33 10.68 -10.79 4.79
N SER A 34 11.93 -10.90 4.33
CA SER A 34 13.07 -11.38 5.12
C SER A 34 13.78 -10.27 5.90
N ASP A 35 13.68 -9.02 5.46
CA ASP A 35 14.22 -7.88 6.18
C ASP A 35 13.35 -7.52 7.40
N ARG A 36 13.89 -7.67 8.61
CA ARG A 36 13.18 -7.34 9.86
C ARG A 36 13.10 -5.84 10.15
N ALA A 37 13.97 -5.04 9.54
CA ALA A 37 14.00 -3.59 9.73
C ALA A 37 13.00 -2.88 8.80
N ALA A 38 12.70 -3.46 7.63
CA ALA A 38 11.59 -3.02 6.79
C ALA A 38 10.24 -3.40 7.40
N ARG A 39 9.30 -2.45 7.44
CA ARG A 39 7.93 -2.68 7.91
C ARG A 39 6.96 -2.29 6.80
N ILE A 40 6.08 -3.22 6.45
CA ILE A 40 4.94 -2.97 5.57
C ILE A 40 3.71 -3.53 6.27
N GLU A 41 2.71 -2.69 6.49
CA GLU A 41 1.43 -3.03 7.11
C GLU A 41 0.32 -2.83 6.09
N ILE A 42 -0.53 -3.84 5.94
CA ILE A 42 -1.73 -3.79 5.10
C ILE A 42 -2.92 -4.00 6.03
N ILE A 43 -3.78 -2.99 6.09
CA ILE A 43 -4.91 -2.92 7.02
C ILE A 43 -6.20 -2.82 6.19
N PRO A 44 -6.87 -3.94 5.90
CA PRO A 44 -8.17 -3.94 5.24
C PRO A 44 -9.28 -3.47 6.20
N LYS A 45 -10.38 -2.95 5.64
CA LYS A 45 -11.64 -2.62 6.32
C LYS A 45 -11.47 -1.67 7.51
N THR A 46 -10.71 -0.59 7.32
CA THR A 46 -10.45 0.37 8.39
C THR A 46 -11.66 1.28 8.62
N GLN A 47 -12.23 1.20 9.82
CA GLN A 47 -13.33 2.07 10.27
C GLN A 47 -12.80 3.28 11.03
N CYS A 48 -13.16 4.47 10.56
CA CYS A 48 -12.72 5.76 11.09
C CYS A 48 -13.86 6.44 11.88
N PHE A 49 -14.14 5.96 13.09
CA PHE A 49 -15.21 6.47 13.93
C PHE A 49 -15.07 7.97 14.24
N GLY A 50 -16.17 8.71 14.10
CA GLY A 50 -16.21 10.16 14.38
C GLY A 50 -15.52 11.04 13.32
N GLN A 51 -15.03 10.47 12.22
CA GLN A 51 -14.40 11.19 11.13
C GLN A 51 -15.37 11.39 9.94
N ARG A 52 -15.06 12.36 9.07
CA ARG A 52 -15.83 12.61 7.84
C ARG A 52 -15.71 11.47 6.84
N VAL A 53 -14.49 10.96 6.64
CA VAL A 53 -14.25 9.71 5.91
C VAL A 53 -14.45 8.59 6.93
N ARG A 54 -15.41 7.70 6.67
CA ARG A 54 -15.85 6.69 7.66
C ARG A 54 -15.26 5.31 7.42
N ASP A 55 -15.15 4.92 6.16
CA ASP A 55 -14.58 3.63 5.76
C ASP A 55 -13.43 3.85 4.81
N ILE A 56 -12.38 3.06 5.02
CA ILE A 56 -11.25 2.94 4.12
C ILE A 56 -11.04 1.45 3.85
N ASP A 57 -11.17 1.05 2.59
CA ASP A 57 -11.11 -0.36 2.22
C ASP A 57 -9.75 -0.98 2.52
N ILE A 58 -8.66 -0.32 2.15
CA ILE A 58 -7.30 -0.77 2.46
C ILE A 58 -6.39 0.42 2.76
N ILE A 59 -5.69 0.35 3.88
CA ILE A 59 -4.54 1.21 4.19
C ILE A 59 -3.25 0.41 4.01
N VAL A 60 -2.27 0.99 3.32
CA VAL A 60 -0.90 0.49 3.27
C VAL A 60 0.03 1.49 3.93
N LEU A 61 0.73 1.04 4.96
CA LEU A 61 1.79 1.80 5.60
C LEU A 61 3.12 1.09 5.35
N SER A 62 4.15 1.82 4.97
CA SER A 62 5.49 1.27 4.96
C SER A 62 6.56 2.23 5.44
N VAL A 63 7.58 1.66 6.06
CA VAL A 63 8.81 2.33 6.44
C VAL A 63 9.99 1.41 6.13
N PHE A 64 10.98 1.97 5.45
CA PHE A 64 12.21 1.28 5.09
C PHE A 64 13.41 1.94 5.79
N PRO A 65 14.33 1.15 6.39
CA PRO A 65 15.51 1.68 7.06
C PRO A 65 16.45 2.38 6.07
N VAL A 66 16.59 1.81 4.88
CA VAL A 66 17.28 2.36 3.72
C VAL A 66 16.24 2.65 2.64
N PRO A 67 16.24 3.84 2.02
CA PRO A 67 15.31 4.15 0.94
C PRO A 67 15.35 3.11 -0.17
N VAL A 68 14.19 2.64 -0.59
CA VAL A 68 14.06 1.64 -1.65
C VAL A 68 13.89 2.32 -2.99
N ARG A 69 14.47 1.73 -4.02
CA ARG A 69 14.47 2.29 -5.37
C ARG A 69 13.39 1.60 -6.21
N PHE A 70 12.58 2.37 -6.93
CA PHE A 70 11.66 1.81 -7.92
C PHE A 70 11.52 2.72 -9.14
N ARG A 71 11.05 2.15 -10.24
CA ARG A 71 10.76 2.87 -11.49
C ARG A 71 9.25 2.98 -11.65
N PRO A 72 8.67 4.19 -11.57
CA PRO A 72 7.24 4.37 -11.79
C PRO A 72 6.86 4.00 -13.23
N SER A 73 5.76 3.28 -13.40
CA SER A 73 5.12 3.07 -14.71
C SER A 73 4.10 4.16 -15.05
N LEU A 74 3.74 5.00 -14.07
CA LEU A 74 2.77 6.09 -14.17
C LEU A 74 3.35 7.37 -13.53
N PRO A 75 2.84 8.55 -13.91
CA PRO A 75 3.15 9.79 -13.20
C PRO A 75 2.85 9.67 -11.70
N ILE A 76 3.75 10.21 -10.87
CA ILE A 76 3.63 10.13 -9.40
C ILE A 76 2.97 11.36 -8.78
N GLY A 77 2.57 12.33 -9.60
CA GLY A 77 1.94 13.57 -9.18
C GLY A 77 1.88 14.57 -10.32
N GLU A 78 1.36 15.75 -10.03
CA GLU A 78 1.23 16.86 -10.97
C GLU A 78 1.75 18.16 -10.35
N LEU A 79 2.50 18.91 -11.14
CA LEU A 79 2.87 20.30 -10.86
C LEU A 79 2.09 21.22 -11.81
N LYS A 80 2.12 22.53 -11.55
CA LYS A 80 1.59 23.53 -12.51
C LYS A 80 2.22 23.40 -13.90
N SER A 81 3.45 22.88 -13.98
CA SER A 81 4.19 22.65 -15.21
C SER A 81 3.88 21.31 -15.90
N GLY A 82 2.99 20.48 -15.32
CA GLY A 82 2.62 19.18 -15.85
C GLY A 82 2.95 17.99 -14.93
N PRO A 83 2.77 16.75 -15.44
CA PRO A 83 2.95 15.53 -14.65
C PRO A 83 4.41 15.30 -14.24
N ILE A 84 4.60 14.74 -13.04
CA ILE A 84 5.91 14.34 -12.52
C ILE A 84 6.16 12.89 -12.94
N THR A 85 7.05 12.71 -13.91
CA THR A 85 7.40 11.40 -14.49
C THR A 85 8.90 11.10 -14.33
N PRO A 86 9.37 10.80 -13.11
CA PRO A 86 10.78 10.55 -12.89
C PRO A 86 11.14 9.16 -13.42
N ALA A 87 12.36 9.02 -13.95
CA ALA A 87 12.88 7.72 -14.36
C ALA A 87 13.03 6.76 -13.17
N GLU A 88 13.20 7.31 -11.96
CA GLU A 88 13.44 6.57 -10.74
C GLU A 88 13.02 7.37 -9.50
N VAL A 89 12.56 6.66 -8.47
CA VAL A 89 12.16 7.23 -7.18
C VAL A 89 12.82 6.46 -6.03
N TRP A 90 13.21 7.22 -5.01
CA TRP A 90 13.68 6.69 -3.73
C TRP A 90 12.58 6.85 -2.68
N LEU A 91 12.09 5.73 -2.18
CA LEU A 91 10.97 5.66 -1.26
C LEU A 91 11.48 5.26 0.14
N ARG A 92 11.39 6.17 1.10
CA ARG A 92 11.71 5.86 2.51
C ARG A 92 10.49 5.36 3.28
N SER A 93 9.33 5.94 3.00
CA SER A 93 8.07 5.61 3.65
C SER A 93 6.93 5.84 2.70
N LEU A 94 5.85 5.08 2.88
CA LEU A 94 4.66 5.13 2.05
C LEU A 94 3.42 5.12 2.94
N CYS A 95 2.43 5.91 2.58
CA CYS A 95 1.07 5.82 3.09
C CYS A 95 0.14 5.84 1.87
N LEU A 96 -0.57 4.74 1.64
CA LEU A 96 -1.58 4.63 0.59
C LEU A 96 -2.92 4.29 1.21
N VAL A 97 -3.96 4.91 0.65
CA VAL A 97 -5.35 4.55 0.86
C VAL A 97 -5.89 4.05 -0.47
N ILE A 98 -6.43 2.84 -0.49
CA ILE A 98 -6.92 2.18 -1.69
C ILE A 98 -8.40 1.90 -1.48
N GLU A 99 -9.22 2.38 -2.41
CA GLU A 99 -10.62 2.00 -2.56
C GLU A 99 -10.71 0.78 -3.48
N VAL A 100 -11.43 -0.24 -3.06
CA VAL A 100 -11.67 -1.47 -3.81
C VAL A 100 -13.03 -1.35 -4.50
N LYS A 101 -13.03 -1.50 -5.82
CA LYS A 101 -14.27 -1.53 -6.62
C LYS A 101 -14.38 -2.87 -7.31
N SER A 102 -15.45 -3.61 -7.05
CA SER A 102 -15.85 -4.74 -7.89
C SER A 102 -16.46 -4.20 -9.19
N ARG A 103 -16.15 -4.84 -10.31
CA ARG A 103 -16.86 -4.61 -11.58
C ARG A 103 -18.03 -5.59 -11.62
N ALA A 104 -19.24 -5.08 -11.48
CA ALA A 104 -20.47 -5.82 -11.77
C ALA A 104 -20.63 -6.01 -13.29
#